data_AF-A0A376Y3J1-F1
#
_entry.id   AF-A0A376Y3J1-F1
#
_cell.length_a   1.000
_cell.length_b   1.000
_cell.length_c   1.000
_cell.angle_alpha   90.00
_cell.angle_beta   90.00
_cell.angle_gamma   90.00
#
_symmetry.space_group_name_H-M   'P 1'
#
loop_
_entity.id
_entity.type
_entity.pdbx_description
1 polymer ?
#
loop_
_entity_poly.entity_id
_entity_poly.type
_entity_poly.pdbx_seq_one_letter_code
_entity_poly.pdbx_strand_id
1 'polypeptide(L)'
;MAVIYTLTKSPLVKSGGQLYWDIDSPSEQQPLKIVNGRIVLRGWLVAEGEADSHVAVKIDHMTYSFPFNTKRPDVISAILKQPPEKHQKLRCGFDISIPFSTKIIIGLESDGVITWLEGLFFSPA
;
A
#
# COMPACT_ATOMS: atom_id res chain seq x y z
N MET A 1 -22.46 14.39 11.53
CA MET A 1 -22.04 14.71 10.15
C MET A 1 -20.91 13.76 9.79
N ALA A 2 -21.05 13.00 8.69
CA ALA A 2 -19.93 12.23 8.17
C ALA A 2 -19.08 13.18 7.31
N VAL A 3 -17.79 13.31 7.62
CA VAL A 3 -16.85 14.08 6.80
C VAL A 3 -16.41 13.18 5.65
N ILE A 4 -16.71 13.57 4.42
CA ILE A 4 -16.25 12.87 3.22
C ILE A 4 -14.89 13.46 2.85
N TYR A 5 -13.93 12.58 2.55
CA TYR A 5 -12.62 12.98 2.05
C TYR A 5 -12.46 12.54 0.61
N THR A 6 -11.89 13.43 -0.20
CA THR A 6 -11.38 13.12 -1.53
C THR A 6 -9.94 12.65 -1.40
N LEU A 7 -9.60 11.54 -2.07
CA LEU A 7 -8.23 11.03 -2.16
C LEU A 7 -7.55 11.59 -3.41
N THR A 8 -6.33 12.08 -3.24
CA THR A 8 -5.40 12.34 -4.35
C THR A 8 -4.14 11.50 -4.13
N LYS A 9 -3.75 10.75 -5.16
CA LYS A 9 -2.49 9.98 -5.20
C LYS A 9 -1.38 10.83 -5.84
N SER A 10 -0.17 10.80 -5.28
CA SER A 10 1.02 11.46 -5.84
C SER A 10 2.21 10.48 -5.88
N PRO A 11 2.59 10.00 -7.07
CA PRO A 11 3.68 9.03 -7.19
C PRO A 11 5.01 9.70 -6.85
N LEU A 12 5.74 9.10 -5.93
CA LEU A 12 7.11 9.49 -5.57
C LEU A 12 8.15 8.76 -6.40
N VAL A 13 7.81 7.54 -6.84
CA VAL A 13 8.58 6.73 -7.78
C VAL A 13 7.62 6.23 -8.86
N LYS A 14 8.13 5.91 -10.05
CA LYS A 14 7.32 5.29 -11.10
C LYS A 14 7.20 3.79 -10.84
N SER A 15 5.97 3.28 -10.79
CA SER A 15 5.71 1.84 -10.84
C SER A 15 6.17 1.28 -12.18
N GLY A 16 7.04 0.27 -12.16
CA GLY A 16 7.63 -0.34 -13.35
C GLY A 16 9.05 -0.86 -13.17
N GLY A 17 9.48 -1.69 -14.12
CA GLY A 17 10.80 -2.32 -14.08
C GLY A 17 10.84 -3.44 -13.05
N GLN A 18 11.42 -3.16 -11.88
CA GLN A 18 11.63 -4.14 -10.81
C GLN A 18 10.68 -3.96 -9.63
N LEU A 19 9.81 -2.93 -9.63
CA LEU A 19 8.93 -2.63 -8.51
C LEU A 19 7.55 -2.19 -8.99
N TYR A 20 6.53 -2.91 -8.54
CA TYR A 20 5.13 -2.71 -8.89
C TYR A 20 4.28 -2.61 -7.64
N TRP A 21 3.32 -1.69 -7.63
CA TRP A 21 2.35 -1.54 -6.55
C TRP A 21 1.04 -0.97 -7.06
N ASP A 22 -0.02 -1.19 -6.29
CA ASP A 22 -1.25 -0.42 -6.38
C ASP A 22 -1.96 -0.38 -5.02
N ILE A 23 -2.79 0.66 -4.85
CA ILE A 23 -3.60 0.90 -3.66
C ILE A 23 -5.06 0.69 -4.03
N ASP A 24 -5.61 -0.43 -3.57
CA ASP A 24 -7.00 -0.84 -3.79
C ASP A 24 -7.97 0.01 -2.94
N SER A 25 -7.56 0.36 -1.71
CA SER A 25 -8.35 1.16 -0.78
C SER A 25 -7.45 1.99 0.14
N PRO A 26 -7.80 3.25 0.45
CA PRO A 26 -8.95 4.00 -0.05
C PRO A 26 -8.87 4.27 -1.55
N SER A 27 -10.02 4.45 -2.19
CA SER A 27 -10.14 4.75 -3.62
C SER A 27 -10.76 6.12 -3.82
N GLU A 28 -10.49 6.74 -4.96
CA GLU A 28 -11.06 8.05 -5.33
C GLU A 28 -12.58 8.00 -5.53
N GLN A 29 -13.13 6.80 -5.74
CA GLN A 29 -14.54 6.58 -6.06
C GLN A 29 -15.41 6.29 -4.83
N GLN A 30 -14.82 5.98 -3.67
CA GLN A 30 -15.55 5.61 -2.47
C GLN A 30 -15.26 6.59 -1.33
N PRO A 31 -16.28 7.01 -0.56
CA PRO A 31 -16.06 7.89 0.57
C PRO A 31 -15.15 7.22 1.60
N LEU A 32 -14.14 7.96 2.07
CA LEU A 32 -13.23 7.46 3.09
C LEU A 32 -13.98 7.13 4.37
N LYS A 33 -13.87 5.88 4.82
CA LYS A 33 -14.46 5.42 6.09
C LYS A 33 -13.41 5.51 7.20
N ILE A 34 -13.62 6.43 8.14
CA ILE A 34 -12.82 6.55 9.36
C ILE A 34 -13.58 5.89 10.50
N VAL A 35 -12.98 4.89 11.15
CA VAL A 35 -13.56 4.19 12.31
C VAL A 35 -12.59 4.35 13.48
N ASN A 36 -13.04 4.95 14.57
CA ASN A 36 -12.23 5.21 15.77
C ASN A 36 -10.89 5.90 15.47
N GLY A 37 -10.91 6.89 14.55
CA GLY A 37 -9.71 7.62 14.14
C GLY A 37 -8.73 6.84 13.27
N ARG A 38 -9.14 5.69 12.71
CA ARG A 38 -8.31 4.84 11.86
C ARG A 38 -8.93 4.65 10.49
N ILE A 39 -8.08 4.38 9.51
CA ILE A 39 -8.47 3.95 8.17
C ILE A 39 -7.89 2.57 7.87
N VAL A 40 -8.50 1.90 6.90
CA VAL A 40 -7.97 0.65 6.35
C VAL A 40 -7.25 0.98 5.05
N LEU A 41 -5.99 0.60 4.94
CA LEU A 41 -5.24 0.61 3.70
C LEU A 41 -5.19 -0.81 3.14
N ARG A 42 -5.59 -0.95 1.88
CA ARG A 42 -5.49 -2.18 1.12
C ARG A 42 -4.76 -1.95 -0.18
N GLY A 43 -3.94 -2.91 -0.55
CA GLY A 43 -3.19 -2.85 -1.78
C GLY A 43 -2.25 -4.04 -1.89
N TRP A 44 -1.30 -3.90 -2.79
CA TRP A 44 -0.27 -4.89 -3.03
C TRP A 44 1.00 -4.22 -3.50
N LEU A 45 2.11 -4.88 -3.25
CA LEU A 45 3.43 -4.39 -3.59
C LEU A 45 4.34 -5.59 -3.88
N VAL A 46 4.95 -5.59 -5.06
CA VAL A 46 5.85 -6.63 -5.54
C VAL A 46 7.12 -5.98 -6.07
N ALA A 47 8.24 -6.27 -5.42
CA ALA A 47 9.58 -6.08 -5.98
C ALA A 47 10.07 -7.37 -6.68
N GLU A 48 10.97 -7.29 -7.65
CA GLU A 48 11.80 -8.43 -8.08
C GLU A 48 12.96 -8.64 -7.11
N GLY A 49 13.38 -9.90 -6.89
CA GLY A 49 14.58 -10.21 -6.08
C GLY A 49 14.43 -10.21 -4.55
N GLU A 50 13.58 -9.37 -3.95
CA GLU A 50 13.50 -9.27 -2.47
C GLU A 50 12.62 -10.35 -1.84
N ALA A 51 13.08 -10.97 -0.73
CA ALA A 51 12.39 -12.09 -0.08
C ALA A 51 11.59 -11.68 1.18
N ASP A 52 12.04 -10.67 1.94
CA ASP A 52 11.48 -10.29 3.25
C ASP A 52 11.01 -8.83 3.30
N SER A 53 10.30 -8.38 2.27
CA SER A 53 9.83 -6.99 2.21
C SER A 53 8.55 -6.76 3.03
N HIS A 54 8.40 -5.54 3.54
CA HIS A 54 7.28 -5.07 4.35
C HIS A 54 6.66 -3.82 3.70
N VAL A 55 5.39 -3.56 3.98
CA VAL A 55 4.78 -2.27 3.63
C VAL A 55 5.14 -1.25 4.71
N ALA A 56 5.86 -0.21 4.31
CA ALA A 56 6.17 0.93 5.14
C ALA A 56 5.07 1.99 5.00
N VAL A 57 4.64 2.56 6.11
CA VAL A 57 3.66 3.65 6.15
C VAL A 57 4.20 4.78 6.98
N LYS A 58 4.34 5.96 6.39
CA LYS A 58 4.69 7.19 7.11
C LYS A 58 3.47 8.06 7.32
N ILE A 59 3.27 8.43 8.57
CA ILE A 59 2.22 9.33 9.04
C ILE A 59 2.90 10.40 9.88
N ASP A 60 2.89 11.65 9.42
CA ASP A 60 3.57 12.76 10.07
C ASP A 60 5.06 12.46 10.34
N HIS A 61 5.43 12.31 11.62
CA HIS A 61 6.79 11.98 12.08
C HIS A 61 7.01 10.50 12.40
N MET A 62 5.97 9.67 12.27
CA MET A 62 6.00 8.25 12.61
C MET A 62 6.09 7.40 11.35
N THR A 63 6.94 6.37 11.41
CA THR A 63 7.03 5.32 10.39
C THR A 63 6.60 4.00 11.01
N TYR A 64 5.72 3.30 10.32
CA TYR A 64 5.23 1.98 10.68
C TYR A 64 5.64 0.98 9.61
N SER A 65 5.96 -0.24 10.02
CA SER A 65 6.26 -1.35 9.13
C SER A 65 5.27 -2.48 9.37
N PHE A 66 4.71 -3.04 8.30
CA PHE A 66 3.75 -4.13 8.40
C PHE A 66 4.12 -5.26 7.44
N PRO A 67 4.05 -6.53 7.89
CA PRO A 67 4.24 -7.65 7.00
C PRO A 67 3.07 -7.71 6.02
N PHE A 68 3.34 -8.16 4.79
CA PHE A 68 2.28 -8.51 3.88
C PHE A 68 1.43 -9.66 4.48
N ASN A 69 0.12 -9.46 4.52
CA ASN A 69 -0.80 -10.37 5.20
C ASN A 69 -1.86 -10.97 4.26
N THR A 70 -1.95 -10.50 3.01
CA THR A 70 -2.99 -10.90 2.05
C THR A 70 -2.38 -11.63 0.86
N LYS A 71 -3.00 -12.75 0.45
CA LYS A 71 -2.61 -13.49 -0.76
C LYS A 71 -3.16 -12.81 -2.02
N ARG A 72 -2.34 -12.64 -3.05
CA ARG A 72 -2.70 -11.99 -4.31
C ARG A 72 -2.28 -12.83 -5.53
N PRO A 73 -2.92 -13.99 -5.75
CA PRO A 73 -2.63 -14.84 -6.92
C PRO A 73 -2.88 -14.10 -8.24
N ASP A 74 -3.87 -13.20 -8.26
CA ASP A 74 -4.20 -12.29 -9.35
C ASP A 74 -2.99 -11.43 -9.76
N VAL A 75 -2.30 -10.85 -8.79
CA VAL A 75 -1.11 -10.01 -9.02
C VAL A 75 0.06 -10.84 -9.53
N ILE A 76 0.29 -12.03 -8.97
CA ILE A 76 1.38 -12.90 -9.43
C ILE A 76 1.20 -13.30 -10.89
N SER A 77 -0.01 -13.68 -11.28
CA SER A 77 -0.29 -14.05 -12.67
C SER A 77 -0.24 -12.85 -13.62
N ALA A 78 -0.74 -11.68 -13.21
CA ALA A 78 -0.81 -10.51 -14.08
C ALA A 78 0.53 -9.76 -14.22
N ILE A 79 1.24 -9.56 -13.10
CA ILE A 79 2.43 -8.72 -13.04
C ILE A 79 3.70 -9.55 -13.25
N LEU A 80 3.88 -10.62 -12.48
CA LEU A 80 5.06 -11.47 -12.57
C LEU A 80 4.98 -12.49 -13.71
N LYS A 81 3.80 -12.69 -14.31
CA LYS A 81 3.54 -13.66 -15.38
C LYS A 81 3.96 -15.09 -15.01
N GLN A 82 3.88 -15.40 -13.71
CA GLN A 82 4.28 -16.67 -13.12
C GLN A 82 3.07 -17.42 -12.56
N PRO A 83 3.13 -18.76 -12.45
CA PRO A 83 2.10 -19.53 -11.78
C PRO A 83 2.05 -19.13 -10.29
N PRO A 84 0.87 -18.82 -9.73
CA PRO A 84 0.74 -18.35 -8.35
C PRO A 84 0.93 -19.48 -7.33
N GLU A 85 0.78 -20.72 -7.76
CA GLU A 85 0.86 -21.92 -6.94
C GLU A 85 2.25 -22.04 -6.30
N LYS A 86 2.30 -21.86 -4.97
CA LYS A 86 3.53 -21.90 -4.15
C LYS A 86 4.55 -20.79 -4.46
N HIS A 87 4.16 -19.73 -5.15
CA HIS A 87 5.07 -18.60 -5.39
C HIS A 87 5.45 -17.92 -4.07
N GLN A 88 6.75 -17.62 -3.87
CA GLN A 88 7.24 -17.01 -2.62
C GLN A 88 6.53 -15.68 -2.32
N LYS A 89 6.26 -14.90 -3.38
CA LYS A 89 5.56 -13.60 -3.31
C LYS A 89 4.03 -13.70 -3.31
N LEU A 90 3.45 -14.89 -3.19
CA LEU A 90 1.99 -15.06 -3.20
C LEU A 90 1.30 -14.17 -2.16
N ARG A 91 1.97 -13.91 -1.03
CA ARG A 91 1.51 -12.98 -0.01
C ARG A 91 2.19 -11.61 -0.18
N CYS A 92 1.89 -10.92 -1.28
CA CYS A 92 2.35 -9.56 -1.54
C CYS A 92 1.28 -8.47 -1.30
N GLY A 93 0.09 -8.89 -0.86
CA GLY A 93 -0.99 -7.97 -0.51
C GLY A 93 -0.93 -7.54 0.96
N PHE A 94 -1.46 -6.37 1.24
CA PHE A 94 -1.67 -5.87 2.59
C PHE A 94 -3.11 -5.42 2.81
N ASP A 95 -3.64 -5.69 4.00
CA ASP A 95 -4.87 -5.15 4.57
C ASP A 95 -4.54 -4.72 6.00
N ILE A 96 -4.26 -3.44 6.19
CA ILE A 96 -3.74 -2.90 7.44
C ILE A 96 -4.61 -1.75 7.94
N SER A 97 -4.79 -1.68 9.26
CA SER A 97 -5.44 -0.54 9.90
C SER A 97 -4.40 0.40 10.47
N ILE A 98 -4.45 1.67 10.08
CA ILE A 98 -3.52 2.71 10.53
C ILE A 98 -4.26 3.94 11.08
N PRO A 99 -3.62 4.76 11.94
CA PRO A 99 -4.16 6.07 12.29
C PRO A 99 -4.47 6.90 11.05
N PHE A 100 -5.60 7.62 11.06
CA PHE A 100 -5.93 8.55 10.00
C PHE A 100 -5.03 9.79 10.07
N SER A 101 -4.53 10.22 8.91
CA SER A 101 -3.94 11.55 8.70
C SER A 101 -4.32 12.03 7.30
N THR A 102 -4.31 13.34 7.11
CA THR A 102 -4.56 13.96 5.79
C THR A 102 -3.41 13.72 4.81
N LYS A 103 -2.24 13.29 5.30
CA LYS A 103 -1.09 12.92 4.49
C LYS A 103 -0.50 11.59 4.98
N ILE A 104 -0.50 10.61 4.09
CA ILE A 104 0.03 9.27 4.36
C ILE A 104 0.98 8.93 3.21
N ILE A 105 2.16 8.41 3.50
CA ILE A 105 3.10 7.99 2.46
C ILE A 105 3.31 6.49 2.59
N ILE A 106 3.18 5.78 1.48
CA ILE A 106 3.38 4.33 1.40
C ILE A 106 4.75 4.08 0.77
N GLY A 107 5.47 3.10 1.32
CA GLY A 107 6.77 2.67 0.88
C GLY A 107 6.94 1.15 0.93
N LEU A 108 7.99 0.68 0.27
CA LEU A 108 8.53 -0.67 0.46
C LEU A 108 9.68 -0.60 1.44
N GLU A 109 9.64 -1.40 2.49
CA GLU A 109 10.82 -1.67 3.32
C GLU A 109 11.41 -3.01 2.94
N SER A 110 12.71 -3.05 2.64
CA SER A 110 13.49 -4.27 2.47
C SER A 110 14.91 -4.06 2.95
N ASP A 111 15.46 -5.06 3.64
CA ASP A 111 16.82 -5.05 4.18
C ASP A 111 17.13 -3.79 5.02
N GLY A 112 16.12 -3.28 5.74
CA GLY A 112 16.21 -2.07 6.58
C GLY A 112 16.22 -0.74 5.80
N VAL A 113 16.02 -0.77 4.48
CA VAL A 113 15.92 0.40 3.61
C VAL A 113 14.48 0.61 3.18
N ILE A 114 13.99 1.85 3.28
CA ILE A 114 12.64 2.22 2.84
C ILE A 114 12.68 3.01 1.53
N THR A 115 12.04 2.47 0.50
CA THR A 115 11.77 3.16 -0.75
C THR A 115 10.35 3.72 -0.70
N TRP A 116 10.19 5.05 -0.63
CA TRP A 116 8.88 5.71 -0.64
C TRP A 116 8.29 5.75 -2.04
N LEU A 117 7.04 5.29 -2.20
CA LEU A 117 6.43 5.01 -3.51
C LEU A 117 5.32 5.97 -3.86
N GLU A 118 4.40 6.23 -2.94
CA GLU A 118 3.15 6.91 -3.23
C GLU A 118 2.71 7.76 -2.03
N GLY A 119 2.35 9.02 -2.28
CA GLY A 119 1.68 9.87 -1.31
C GLY A 119 0.16 9.79 -1.48
N LEU A 120 -0.55 9.53 -0.39
CA LEU A 120 -2.00 9.60 -0.29
C LEU A 120 -2.38 10.88 0.47
N PHE A 121 -3.12 11.76 -0.20
CA PHE A 121 -3.58 13.03 0.35
C PHE A 121 -5.09 13.05 0.46
N PHE A 122 -5.60 13.37 1.64
CA PHE A 122 -7.02 13.42 1.93
C PHE A 122 -7.45 14.85 2.24
N SER A 123 -8.27 15.42 1.38
CA SER A 123 -8.90 16.74 1.59
C SER A 123 -10.39 16.58 1.86
N PRO A 124 -11.01 17.40 2.72
CA PRO A 124 -12.47 17.47 2.81
C PRO A 124 -13.07 17.71 1.42
N ALA A 125 -14.12 16.95 1.09
CA ALA A 125 -14.91 17.14 -0.13
C ALA A 125 -15.84 18.35 -0.03
#